data_AF-A0A4U2E393-F1
#
_entry.id   AF-A0A4U2E393-F1
#
_cell.length_a   1.000
_cell.length_b   1.000
_cell.length_c   1.000
_cell.angle_alpha   90.00
_cell.angle_beta   90.00
_cell.angle_gamma   90.00
#
_symmetry.space_group_name_H-M   'P 1'
#
loop_
_entity.id
_entity.type
_entity.pdbx_description
1 polymer ?
#
loop_
_entity_poly.entity_id
_entity_poly.type
_entity_poly.pdbx_seq_one_letter_code
_entity_poly.pdbx_strand_id
1 'polypeptide(L)'
;MIDSARKAPSTIGILALCLIVGGVWVIVPHPLVAVCLAFVPLAALFIINKTFWLVIMFVVFSFFRIHEAIPQLFAFKIPLLLSLGALSALLWHGLISKELKPYWHRSLSWLMVFWVLVTIGLVFASNRGVALAEFKGIYWKIMVMTLAIVWLVNSADKLAKTSMIIVGAGTLVGVIAIYNSINGIGLVEGTRVTIGRDFGSMLGDPNDLALVLMFPLAFAISQASTKGIATFKRLLCVIAGCILVYAVIATQSRGGLLGCVAVVGIFALKVIRSKMLLLSLGAIGAVVLYIAAGISDRASGGAAEAGIDESAMGRLYAWEAAFKMALDNPLTGVGLNNFFSNYFFYSSHWDGLNHAVHSTWFGVLAETGFLGFIVFIIVIASLLITTRQTLARINQCSDKVTPALHSAAYAVYAGLIGTIVSGTFLTQGFNWPIYILAALTVCVSHVSQTECQNENPQTEKR
;
A
#
# COMPACT_ATOMS: atom_id res chain seq x y z
N MET A 1 2.42 -51.75 -1.55
CA MET A 1 3.80 -51.81 -2.06
C MET A 1 4.10 -50.49 -2.73
N ILE A 2 4.98 -49.74 -2.08
CA ILE A 2 5.55 -48.48 -2.52
C ILE A 2 6.62 -48.84 -3.55
N ASP A 3 6.54 -48.33 -4.78
CA ASP A 3 7.67 -48.42 -5.72
C ASP A 3 7.89 -47.10 -6.48
N SER A 4 8.81 -46.31 -5.90
CA SER A 4 10.02 -45.77 -6.53
C SER A 4 9.98 -44.99 -7.85
N ALA A 5 8.88 -44.36 -8.25
CA ALA A 5 8.95 -43.30 -9.29
C ALA A 5 9.51 -41.96 -8.76
N ARG A 6 10.63 -41.99 -8.02
CA ARG A 6 11.50 -40.80 -7.87
C ARG A 6 12.19 -40.61 -9.21
N LYS A 7 11.63 -39.73 -10.04
CA LYS A 7 12.23 -39.27 -11.29
C LYS A 7 13.68 -38.86 -11.01
N ALA A 8 14.64 -39.65 -11.48
CA ALA A 8 16.00 -39.19 -11.67
C ALA A 8 15.95 -37.88 -12.49
N PRO A 9 16.80 -36.88 -12.22
CA PRO A 9 16.93 -35.76 -13.14
C PRO A 9 17.26 -36.36 -14.51
N SER A 10 16.37 -36.16 -15.50
CA SER A 10 16.55 -36.72 -16.84
C SER A 10 17.94 -36.31 -17.32
N THR A 11 18.78 -37.28 -17.69
CA THR A 11 20.13 -37.07 -18.24
C THR A 11 20.16 -35.98 -19.32
N ILE A 12 19.07 -35.85 -20.07
CA ILE A 12 18.78 -34.79 -21.04
C ILE A 12 18.91 -33.38 -20.44
N GLY A 13 18.35 -33.14 -19.25
CA GLY A 13 18.38 -31.85 -18.58
C GLY A 13 19.77 -31.47 -18.07
N ILE A 14 20.55 -32.46 -17.62
CA ILE A 14 21.95 -32.25 -17.23
C ILE A 14 22.79 -31.94 -18.47
N LEU A 15 22.60 -32.68 -19.56
CA LEU A 15 23.30 -32.46 -20.82
C LEU A 15 23.01 -31.06 -21.40
N ALA A 16 21.74 -30.64 -21.37
CA ALA A 16 21.32 -29.31 -21.82
C ALA A 16 21.96 -28.20 -20.97
N LEU A 17 22.00 -28.36 -19.64
CA LEU A 17 22.65 -27.39 -18.75
C LEU A 17 24.16 -27.32 -19.03
N CYS A 18 24.83 -28.46 -19.20
CA CYS A 18 26.25 -28.51 -19.53
C CYS A 18 26.55 -27.85 -20.88
N LEU A 19 25.70 -28.05 -21.90
CA LEU A 19 25.84 -27.40 -23.20
C LEU A 19 25.63 -25.89 -23.12
N ILE A 20 24.67 -25.42 -22.32
CA ILE A 20 24.45 -23.99 -22.07
C ILE A 20 25.67 -23.38 -21.36
N VAL A 21 26.18 -24.04 -20.31
CA VAL A 21 27.38 -23.58 -19.59
C VAL A 21 28.59 -23.55 -20.52
N GLY A 22 28.81 -24.60 -21.32
CA GLY A 22 29.88 -24.65 -22.31
C GLY A 22 29.76 -23.55 -23.37
N GLY A 23 28.56 -23.33 -23.92
CA GLY A 23 28.31 -22.28 -24.91
C GLY A 23 28.55 -20.87 -24.36
N VAL A 24 28.07 -20.59 -23.15
CA VAL A 24 28.30 -19.28 -22.50
C VAL A 24 29.78 -19.10 -22.13
N TRP A 25 30.48 -20.18 -21.74
CA TRP A 25 31.91 -20.14 -21.45
C TRP A 25 32.77 -19.75 -22.66
N VAL A 26 32.40 -20.20 -23.86
CA VAL A 26 33.11 -19.80 -25.10
C VAL A 26 32.98 -18.28 -25.35
N ILE A 27 31.85 -17.68 -24.98
CA ILE A 27 31.60 -16.24 -25.18
C ILE A 27 32.25 -15.43 -24.05
N VAL A 28 32.20 -15.92 -22.82
CA VAL A 28 32.76 -15.25 -21.63
C VAL A 28 33.56 -16.27 -20.80
N PRO A 29 34.86 -16.48 -21.10
CA PRO A 29 35.68 -17.48 -20.44
C PRO A 29 36.17 -16.96 -19.07
N HIS A 30 35.24 -16.85 -18.12
CA HIS A 30 35.51 -16.38 -16.77
C HIS A 30 34.97 -17.39 -15.75
N PRO A 31 35.77 -17.83 -14.74
CA PRO A 31 35.36 -18.86 -13.78
C PRO A 31 34.05 -18.53 -13.04
N LEU A 32 33.80 -17.25 -12.76
CA LEU A 32 32.54 -16.80 -12.15
C LEU A 32 31.30 -17.11 -13.00
N VAL A 33 31.40 -17.18 -14.33
CA VAL A 33 30.26 -17.47 -15.21
C VAL A 33 29.75 -18.89 -15.01
N ALA A 34 30.66 -19.86 -14.92
CA ALA A 34 30.31 -21.26 -14.63
C ALA A 34 29.67 -21.38 -13.24
N VAL A 35 30.21 -20.67 -12.23
CA VAL A 35 29.64 -20.62 -10.88
C VAL A 35 28.24 -20.02 -10.89
N CYS A 36 28.04 -18.86 -11.53
CA CYS A 36 26.74 -18.20 -11.61
C CYS A 36 25.70 -19.10 -12.30
N LEU A 37 26.05 -19.73 -13.43
CA LEU A 37 25.15 -20.63 -14.15
C LEU A 37 24.80 -21.89 -13.35
N ALA A 38 25.73 -22.42 -12.54
CA ALA A 38 25.45 -23.53 -11.64
C ALA A 38 24.41 -23.17 -10.55
N PHE A 39 24.37 -21.90 -10.12
CA PHE A 39 23.38 -21.41 -9.16
C PHE A 39 22.03 -21.02 -9.79
N VAL A 40 21.93 -20.86 -11.11
CA VAL A 40 20.67 -20.47 -11.78
C VAL A 40 19.52 -21.45 -11.49
N PRO A 41 19.68 -22.77 -11.60
CA PRO A 41 18.59 -23.70 -11.27
C PRO A 41 18.17 -23.63 -9.79
N LEU A 42 19.13 -23.45 -8.88
CA LEU A 42 18.84 -23.29 -7.45
C LEU A 42 18.09 -21.99 -7.17
N ALA A 43 18.48 -20.89 -7.81
CA ALA A 43 17.79 -19.61 -7.73
C ALA A 43 16.37 -19.71 -8.31
N ALA A 44 16.19 -20.39 -9.44
CA ALA A 44 14.87 -20.61 -10.05
C ALA A 44 13.95 -21.43 -9.13
N LEU A 45 14.46 -22.53 -8.56
CA LEU A 45 13.72 -23.34 -7.59
C LEU A 45 13.36 -22.54 -6.34
N PHE A 46 14.28 -21.69 -5.85
CA PHE A 46 14.01 -20.81 -4.73
C PHE A 46 12.89 -19.81 -5.06
N ILE A 47 12.96 -19.18 -6.23
CA ILE A 47 11.99 -18.17 -6.69
C ILE A 47 10.58 -18.77 -6.76
N ILE A 48 10.46 -19.94 -7.39
CA ILE A 48 9.18 -20.65 -7.52
C ILE A 48 8.65 -21.06 -6.14
N ASN A 49 9.49 -21.62 -5.26
CA ASN A 49 9.01 -22.07 -3.94
C ASN A 49 8.69 -20.92 -2.97
N LYS A 50 9.15 -19.70 -3.22
CA LYS A 50 9.02 -18.54 -2.31
C LYS A 50 8.18 -17.40 -2.89
N THR A 51 7.31 -17.69 -3.86
CA THR A 51 6.42 -16.73 -4.54
C THR A 51 5.69 -15.76 -3.60
N PHE A 52 5.06 -16.27 -2.53
CA PHE A 52 4.39 -15.43 -1.52
C PHE A 52 5.32 -14.38 -0.93
N TRP A 53 6.53 -14.77 -0.55
CA TRP A 53 7.50 -13.87 0.07
C TRP A 53 8.02 -12.85 -0.94
N LEU A 54 8.29 -13.25 -2.18
CA LEU A 54 8.76 -12.33 -3.21
C LEU A 54 7.73 -11.23 -3.51
N VAL A 55 6.45 -11.59 -3.64
CA VAL A 55 5.37 -10.61 -3.89
C VAL A 55 5.18 -9.68 -2.69
N ILE A 56 5.04 -10.22 -1.47
CA ILE A 56 4.82 -9.38 -0.29
C ILE A 56 6.03 -8.49 -0.01
N MET A 57 7.25 -9.01 -0.14
CA MET A 57 8.46 -8.20 0.05
C MET A 57 8.61 -7.15 -1.05
N PHE A 58 8.25 -7.44 -2.31
CA PHE A 58 8.25 -6.44 -3.37
C PHE A 58 7.31 -5.27 -3.02
N VAL A 59 6.08 -5.59 -2.63
CA VAL A 59 5.07 -4.59 -2.24
C VAL A 59 5.57 -3.78 -1.05
N VAL A 60 6.12 -4.44 -0.04
CA VAL A 60 6.65 -3.80 1.17
C VAL A 60 7.83 -2.87 0.84
N PHE A 61 8.79 -3.32 0.04
CA PHE A 61 9.92 -2.48 -0.38
C PHE A 61 9.51 -1.31 -1.27
N SER A 62 8.44 -1.46 -2.06
CA SER A 62 7.94 -0.42 -2.96
C SER A 62 7.06 0.59 -2.25
N PHE A 63 6.20 0.14 -1.33
CA PHE A 63 5.28 0.99 -0.58
C PHE A 63 6.00 1.72 0.56
N PHE A 64 6.74 0.99 1.42
CA PHE A 64 7.47 1.57 2.54
C PHE A 64 8.83 2.16 2.14
N ARG A 65 9.23 2.01 0.87
CA ARG A 65 10.50 2.53 0.32
C ARG A 65 11.71 2.23 1.21
N ILE A 66 11.77 1.02 1.79
CA ILE A 66 12.81 0.63 2.77
C ILE A 66 14.23 0.83 2.21
N HIS A 67 14.40 0.57 0.92
CA HIS A 67 15.66 0.75 0.19
C HIS A 67 16.08 2.22 0.01
N GLU A 68 15.14 3.17 0.10
CA GLU A 68 15.39 4.61 0.11
C GLU A 68 15.57 5.10 1.55
N ALA A 69 14.85 4.51 2.51
CA ALA A 69 14.98 4.84 3.93
C ALA A 69 16.32 4.44 4.54
N ILE A 70 16.97 3.42 3.97
CA ILE A 70 18.30 2.95 4.37
C ILE A 70 19.25 3.16 3.17
N PRO A 71 20.04 4.24 3.13
CA PRO A 71 20.85 4.62 1.96
C PRO A 71 21.78 3.51 1.46
N GLN A 72 22.29 2.67 2.37
CA GLN A 72 23.15 1.53 2.05
C GLN A 72 22.46 0.50 1.14
N LEU A 73 21.13 0.43 1.18
CA LEU A 73 20.35 -0.52 0.38
C LEU A 73 20.05 -0.01 -1.04
N PHE A 74 20.24 1.28 -1.31
CA PHE A 74 19.84 1.91 -2.56
C PHE A 74 20.56 1.29 -3.78
N ALA A 75 21.86 1.03 -3.65
CA ALA A 75 22.70 0.47 -4.72
C ALA A 75 22.28 -0.95 -5.15
N PHE A 76 21.65 -1.72 -4.27
CA PHE A 76 21.28 -3.11 -4.53
C PHE A 76 20.02 -3.26 -5.40
N LYS A 77 19.28 -2.17 -5.65
CA LYS A 77 18.05 -2.17 -6.45
C LYS A 77 17.08 -3.29 -6.04
N ILE A 78 16.91 -3.50 -4.74
CA ILE A 78 16.13 -4.61 -4.15
C ILE A 78 14.71 -4.70 -4.72
N PRO A 79 13.93 -3.61 -4.88
CA PRO A 79 12.59 -3.70 -5.48
C PRO A 79 12.62 -4.25 -6.89
N LEU A 80 13.63 -3.92 -7.70
CA LEU A 80 13.77 -4.46 -9.06
C LEU A 80 13.98 -5.97 -9.02
N LEU A 81 14.92 -6.45 -8.19
CA LEU A 81 15.19 -7.88 -8.03
C LEU A 81 13.96 -8.65 -7.53
N LEU A 82 13.27 -8.11 -6.53
CA LEU A 82 12.02 -8.70 -6.02
C LEU A 82 10.93 -8.70 -7.08
N SER A 83 10.80 -7.65 -7.89
CA SER A 83 9.82 -7.59 -8.98
C SER A 83 10.07 -8.64 -10.05
N LEU A 84 11.34 -8.85 -10.44
CA LEU A 84 11.72 -9.86 -11.42
C LEU A 84 11.42 -11.27 -10.90
N GLY A 85 11.80 -11.56 -9.66
CA GLY A 85 11.49 -12.83 -9.00
C GLY A 85 9.98 -13.05 -8.88
N ALA A 86 9.23 -12.05 -8.39
CA ALA A 86 7.79 -12.11 -8.22
C ALA A 86 7.06 -12.36 -9.55
N LEU A 87 7.38 -11.61 -10.61
CA LEU A 87 6.78 -11.78 -11.93
C LEU A 87 7.11 -13.15 -12.53
N SER A 88 8.38 -13.57 -12.44
CA SER A 88 8.80 -14.88 -12.95
C SER A 88 8.06 -16.03 -12.26
N ALA A 89 7.91 -15.94 -10.93
CA ALA A 89 7.21 -16.94 -10.15
C ALA A 89 5.70 -16.94 -10.43
N LEU A 90 5.07 -15.76 -10.56
CA LEU A 90 3.66 -15.63 -10.92
C LEU A 90 3.38 -16.22 -12.31
N LEU A 91 4.23 -15.96 -13.29
CA LEU A 91 4.11 -16.53 -14.64
C LEU A 91 4.26 -18.06 -14.59
N TRP A 92 5.23 -18.57 -13.84
CA TRP A 92 5.42 -20.00 -13.66
C TRP A 92 4.18 -20.67 -13.03
N HIS A 93 3.69 -20.16 -11.91
CA HIS A 93 2.55 -20.76 -11.22
C HIS A 93 1.22 -20.55 -11.93
N GLY A 94 1.08 -19.48 -12.72
CA GLY A 94 -0.11 -19.19 -13.51
C GLY A 94 -0.19 -20.02 -14.80
N LEU A 95 0.91 -20.10 -15.56
CA LEU A 95 0.91 -20.70 -16.89
C LEU A 95 1.40 -22.15 -16.91
N ILE A 96 2.40 -22.49 -16.08
CA ILE A 96 3.12 -23.77 -16.15
C ILE A 96 2.63 -24.73 -15.06
N SER A 97 2.82 -24.39 -13.77
CA SER A 97 2.44 -25.31 -12.68
C SER A 97 0.93 -25.32 -12.40
N LYS A 98 0.21 -24.26 -12.80
CA LYS A 98 -1.23 -24.07 -12.56
C LYS A 98 -1.64 -24.23 -11.09
N GLU A 99 -0.71 -24.01 -10.17
CA GLU A 99 -0.96 -24.04 -8.72
C GLU A 99 -1.64 -22.77 -8.24
N LEU A 100 -1.43 -21.65 -8.95
CA LEU A 100 -2.18 -20.43 -8.71
C LEU A 100 -3.62 -20.66 -9.17
N LYS A 101 -4.58 -20.54 -8.24
CA LYS A 101 -6.01 -20.65 -8.53
C LYS A 101 -6.64 -19.26 -8.43
N PRO A 102 -6.74 -18.50 -9.54
CA PRO A 102 -7.38 -17.20 -9.53
C PRO A 102 -8.85 -17.33 -9.11
N TYR A 103 -9.32 -16.36 -8.34
CA TYR A 103 -10.72 -16.13 -8.09
C TYR A 103 -11.02 -14.65 -8.36
N TRP A 104 -12.30 -14.33 -8.56
CA TRP A 104 -12.74 -12.99 -8.88
C TRP A 104 -13.81 -12.51 -7.91
N HIS A 105 -13.63 -11.29 -7.39
CA HIS A 105 -14.58 -10.64 -6.49
C HIS A 105 -15.15 -9.39 -7.16
N ARG A 106 -16.40 -9.03 -6.86
CA ARG A 106 -17.09 -7.87 -7.48
C ARG A 106 -16.29 -6.57 -7.37
N SER A 107 -15.61 -6.32 -6.25
CA SER A 107 -14.76 -5.14 -6.07
C SER A 107 -13.59 -5.06 -7.08
N LEU A 108 -13.10 -6.20 -7.56
CA LEU A 108 -12.05 -6.23 -8.60
C LEU A 108 -12.61 -5.85 -9.97
N SER A 109 -13.89 -6.10 -10.25
CA SER A 109 -14.52 -5.64 -11.50
C SER A 109 -14.53 -4.12 -11.59
N TRP A 110 -14.92 -3.43 -10.51
CA TRP A 110 -14.89 -1.97 -10.47
C TRP A 110 -13.47 -1.42 -10.58
N LEU A 111 -12.51 -2.08 -9.93
CA LEU A 111 -11.11 -1.70 -10.01
C LEU A 111 -10.55 -1.90 -11.43
N MET A 112 -10.93 -2.99 -12.11
CA MET A 112 -10.58 -3.25 -13.51
C MET A 112 -11.15 -2.18 -14.43
N VAL A 113 -12.42 -1.78 -14.25
CA VAL A 113 -13.03 -0.69 -15.02
C VAL A 113 -12.23 0.60 -14.81
N PHE A 114 -11.87 0.93 -13.56
CA PHE A 114 -11.05 2.11 -13.27
C PHE A 114 -9.68 2.04 -13.96
N TRP A 115 -8.98 0.91 -13.89
CA TRP A 115 -7.70 0.73 -14.56
C TRP A 115 -7.78 0.84 -16.08
N VAL A 116 -8.85 0.31 -16.69
CA VAL A 116 -9.11 0.47 -18.13
C VAL A 116 -9.29 1.94 -18.47
N LEU A 117 -10.07 2.69 -17.69
CA LEU A 117 -10.26 4.13 -17.90
C LEU A 117 -8.96 4.91 -17.76
N VAL A 118 -8.14 4.65 -16.74
CA VAL A 118 -6.82 5.28 -16.57
C VAL A 118 -5.90 4.95 -17.75
N THR A 119 -5.92 3.68 -18.23
CA THR A 119 -5.10 3.25 -19.37
C THR A 119 -5.53 3.93 -20.67
N ILE A 120 -6.85 4.06 -20.91
CA ILE A 120 -7.38 4.83 -22.04
C ILE A 120 -6.96 6.31 -21.91
N GLY A 121 -7.02 6.86 -20.69
CA GLY A 121 -6.59 8.23 -20.39
C GLY A 121 -5.13 8.52 -20.77
N LEU A 122 -4.24 7.52 -20.82
CA LEU A 122 -2.86 7.71 -21.29
C LEU A 122 -2.78 8.18 -22.74
N VAL A 123 -3.72 7.75 -23.60
CA VAL A 123 -3.76 8.12 -25.01
C VAL A 123 -4.18 9.59 -25.18
N PHE A 124 -5.09 10.04 -24.30
CA PHE A 124 -5.67 11.38 -24.30
C PHE A 124 -5.00 12.36 -23.34
N ALA A 125 -3.95 11.92 -22.63
CA ALA A 125 -3.22 12.76 -21.67
C ALA A 125 -2.63 14.00 -22.36
N SER A 126 -2.74 15.16 -21.71
CA SER A 126 -2.24 16.43 -22.27
C SER A 126 -0.72 16.42 -22.41
N ASN A 127 0.00 15.82 -21.45
CA ASN A 127 1.40 15.40 -21.61
C ASN A 127 1.52 13.87 -21.50
N ARG A 128 1.51 13.22 -22.67
CA ARG A 128 1.68 11.76 -22.79
C ARG A 128 3.02 11.25 -22.26
N GLY A 129 4.08 12.05 -22.36
CA GLY A 129 5.42 11.66 -21.87
C GLY A 129 5.41 11.45 -20.36
N VAL A 130 4.83 12.40 -19.63
CA VAL A 130 4.66 12.32 -18.17
C VAL A 130 3.74 11.16 -17.79
N ALA A 131 2.59 11.03 -18.47
CA ALA A 131 1.63 9.97 -18.16
C ALA A 131 2.21 8.56 -18.38
N LEU A 132 2.93 8.36 -19.49
CA LEU A 132 3.58 7.09 -19.80
C LEU A 132 4.76 6.79 -18.85
N ALA A 133 5.51 7.82 -18.43
CA ALA A 133 6.58 7.66 -17.45
C ALA A 133 6.03 7.19 -16.10
N GLU A 134 4.97 7.83 -15.60
CA GLU A 134 4.31 7.41 -14.36
C GLU A 134 3.74 5.99 -14.48
N PHE A 135 3.03 5.73 -15.59
CA PHE A 135 2.42 4.43 -15.83
C PHE A 135 3.46 3.32 -15.78
N LYS A 136 4.55 3.43 -16.56
CA LYS A 136 5.67 2.46 -16.65
C LYS A 136 6.49 2.37 -15.36
N GLY A 137 6.64 3.48 -14.65
CA GLY A 137 7.41 3.57 -13.42
C GLY A 137 6.74 2.84 -12.26
N ILE A 138 5.45 3.11 -12.06
CA ILE A 138 4.73 2.76 -10.82
C ILE A 138 3.40 2.06 -11.12
N TYR A 139 2.51 2.68 -11.91
CA TYR A 139 1.10 2.30 -11.91
C TYR A 139 0.80 0.89 -12.39
N TRP A 140 1.43 0.41 -13.48
CA TRP A 140 1.19 -0.97 -13.96
C TRP A 140 1.62 -2.03 -12.95
N LYS A 141 2.67 -1.74 -12.16
CA LYS A 141 3.16 -2.65 -11.10
C LYS A 141 2.15 -2.75 -9.98
N ILE A 142 1.49 -1.64 -9.63
CA ILE A 142 0.38 -1.63 -8.67
C ILE A 142 -0.73 -2.57 -9.16
N MET A 143 -1.15 -2.45 -10.43
CA MET A 143 -2.21 -3.29 -11.00
C MET A 143 -1.90 -4.79 -10.87
N VAL A 144 -0.71 -5.19 -11.33
CA VAL A 144 -0.28 -6.60 -11.30
C VAL A 144 -0.14 -7.10 -9.86
N MET A 145 0.46 -6.30 -8.97
CA MET A 145 0.68 -6.74 -7.59
C MET A 145 -0.59 -6.78 -6.75
N THR A 146 -1.57 -5.93 -7.03
CA THR A 146 -2.90 -6.04 -6.41
C THR A 146 -3.52 -7.40 -6.71
N LEU A 147 -3.51 -7.83 -7.98
CA LEU A 147 -4.00 -9.16 -8.36
C LEU A 147 -3.15 -10.28 -7.75
N ALA A 148 -1.82 -10.12 -7.73
CA ALA A 148 -0.91 -11.08 -7.11
C ALA A 148 -1.19 -11.27 -5.61
N ILE A 149 -1.43 -10.18 -4.86
CA ILE A 149 -1.80 -10.25 -3.44
C ILE A 149 -3.13 -11.01 -3.29
N VAL A 150 -4.14 -10.69 -4.10
CA VAL A 150 -5.46 -11.37 -4.07
C VAL A 150 -5.31 -12.88 -4.21
N TRP A 151 -4.53 -13.33 -5.19
CA TRP A 151 -4.41 -14.75 -5.52
C TRP A 151 -3.46 -15.51 -4.60
N LEU A 152 -2.45 -14.84 -4.03
CA LEU A 152 -1.47 -15.49 -3.16
C LEU A 152 -1.88 -15.50 -1.69
N VAL A 153 -2.53 -14.45 -1.19
CA VAL A 153 -2.93 -14.32 0.22
C VAL A 153 -4.32 -14.93 0.41
N ASN A 154 -4.36 -16.26 0.45
CA ASN A 154 -5.59 -17.06 0.43
C ASN A 154 -5.82 -17.91 1.70
N SER A 155 -5.13 -17.61 2.80
CA SER A 155 -5.33 -18.30 4.09
C SER A 155 -5.11 -17.35 5.27
N ALA A 156 -5.68 -17.68 6.43
CA ALA A 156 -5.47 -16.89 7.66
C ALA A 156 -4.00 -16.83 8.09
N ASP A 157 -3.21 -17.88 7.86
CA ASP A 157 -1.77 -17.87 8.13
C ASP A 157 -1.04 -16.83 7.24
N LYS A 158 -1.35 -16.80 5.93
CA LYS A 158 -0.76 -15.80 5.03
C LYS A 158 -1.23 -14.39 5.34
N LEU A 159 -2.48 -14.20 5.76
CA LEU A 159 -2.98 -12.92 6.26
C LEU A 159 -2.21 -12.49 7.52
N ALA A 160 -2.01 -13.39 8.48
CA ALA A 160 -1.23 -13.11 9.69
C ALA A 160 0.21 -12.70 9.38
N LYS A 161 0.88 -13.43 8.48
CA LYS A 161 2.23 -13.11 8.01
C LYS A 161 2.26 -11.74 7.33
N THR A 162 1.33 -11.48 6.42
CA THR A 162 1.22 -10.19 5.71
C THR A 162 1.03 -9.04 6.69
N SER A 163 0.13 -9.17 7.66
CA SER A 163 -0.09 -8.19 8.72
C SER A 163 1.18 -7.92 9.53
N MET A 164 1.91 -8.96 9.94
CA MET A 164 3.15 -8.78 10.71
C MET A 164 4.28 -8.16 9.89
N ILE A 165 4.38 -8.47 8.59
CA ILE A 165 5.38 -7.85 7.71
C ILE A 165 5.07 -6.36 7.53
N ILE A 166 3.79 -6.01 7.33
CA ILE A 166 3.34 -4.61 7.26
C ILE A 166 3.70 -3.87 8.56
N VAL A 167 3.40 -4.45 9.72
CA VAL A 167 3.75 -3.87 11.03
C VAL A 167 5.26 -3.70 11.14
N GLY A 168 6.05 -4.73 10.86
CA GLY A 168 7.51 -4.68 10.97
C GLY A 168 8.16 -3.65 10.04
N ALA A 169 7.72 -3.60 8.78
CA ALA A 169 8.19 -2.61 7.81
C ALA A 169 7.82 -1.18 8.22
N GLY A 170 6.58 -0.99 8.67
CA GLY A 170 6.12 0.28 9.22
C GLY A 170 6.92 0.73 10.42
N THR A 171 7.16 -0.16 11.38
CA THR A 171 7.96 0.13 12.58
C THR A 171 9.39 0.49 12.20
N LEU A 172 10.01 -0.21 11.23
CA LEU A 172 11.34 0.14 10.74
C LEU A 172 11.38 1.57 10.19
N VAL A 173 10.46 1.93 9.30
CA VAL A 173 10.37 3.29 8.75
C VAL A 173 10.06 4.30 9.86
N GLY A 174 9.20 3.96 10.81
CA GLY A 174 8.88 4.80 11.97
C GLY A 174 10.08 5.08 12.85
N VAL A 175 10.92 4.07 13.14
CA VAL A 175 12.17 4.26 13.89
C VAL A 175 13.13 5.19 13.13
N ILE A 176 13.25 5.02 11.81
CA ILE A 176 14.10 5.90 10.98
C ILE A 176 13.57 7.34 10.99
N ALA A 177 12.26 7.53 10.87
CA ALA A 177 11.63 8.85 10.96
C ALA A 177 11.89 9.49 12.34
N ILE A 178 11.74 8.73 13.43
CA ILE A 178 12.02 9.25 14.78
C ILE A 178 13.50 9.63 14.93
N TYR A 179 14.39 8.77 14.45
CA TYR A 179 15.82 9.03 14.46
C TYR A 179 16.15 10.33 13.70
N ASN A 180 15.60 10.51 12.50
CA ASN A 180 15.79 11.73 11.71
C ASN A 180 15.23 12.96 12.44
N SER A 181 14.06 12.83 13.06
CA SER A 181 13.42 13.91 13.82
C SER A 181 14.27 14.37 15.00
N ILE A 182 14.82 13.43 15.77
CA ILE A 182 15.63 13.72 16.97
C ILE A 182 16.99 14.32 16.58
N ASN A 183 17.58 13.87 15.47
CA ASN A 183 18.91 14.31 15.03
C ASN A 183 18.87 15.48 14.04
N GLY A 184 17.70 16.02 13.71
CA GLY A 184 17.59 17.15 12.78
C GLY A 184 17.93 16.80 11.31
N ILE A 185 17.79 15.53 10.91
CA ILE A 185 18.22 15.06 9.58
C ILE A 185 17.07 15.24 8.58
N GLY A 186 17.31 15.99 7.50
CA GLY A 186 16.36 16.13 6.39
C GLY A 186 15.03 16.74 6.81
N LEU A 187 15.02 17.66 7.78
CA LEU A 187 13.80 18.32 8.23
C LEU A 187 13.32 19.37 7.22
N VAL A 188 12.00 19.45 7.04
CA VAL A 188 11.31 20.50 6.29
C VAL A 188 10.79 21.54 7.27
N GLU A 189 10.88 22.83 6.93
CA GLU A 189 10.48 23.93 7.81
C GLU A 189 11.14 23.87 9.19
N GLY A 190 12.35 23.29 9.26
CA GLY A 190 13.14 23.13 10.48
C GLY A 190 12.62 22.12 11.50
N THR A 191 11.43 21.54 11.33
CA THR A 191 10.79 20.69 12.37
C THR A 191 10.08 19.45 11.84
N ARG A 192 9.70 19.39 10.56
CA ARG A 192 8.90 18.29 10.00
C ARG A 192 9.80 17.21 9.45
N VAL A 193 9.64 15.98 9.95
CA VAL A 193 10.52 14.90 9.51
C VAL A 193 10.21 14.39 8.11
N THR A 194 11.27 14.07 7.37
CA THR A 194 11.20 13.38 6.08
C THR A 194 12.26 12.28 5.99
N ILE A 195 12.17 11.48 4.94
CA ILE A 195 13.16 10.45 4.62
C ILE A 195 13.50 10.57 3.13
N GLY A 196 14.78 10.77 2.80
CA GLY A 196 15.25 10.74 1.42
C GLY A 196 14.81 11.90 0.53
N ARG A 197 14.52 13.07 1.11
CA ARG A 197 14.12 14.27 0.37
C ARG A 197 15.18 14.73 -0.64
N ASP A 198 16.45 14.65 -0.28
CA ASP A 198 17.58 15.16 -1.08
C ASP A 198 17.71 14.50 -2.46
N PHE A 199 17.21 13.27 -2.60
CA PHE A 199 17.22 12.51 -3.85
C PHE A 199 15.80 12.24 -4.39
N GLY A 200 14.80 12.99 -3.89
CA GLY A 200 13.43 12.96 -4.42
C GLY A 200 12.63 11.71 -4.05
N SER A 201 12.89 11.08 -2.90
CA SER A 201 12.04 10.00 -2.39
C SER A 201 10.60 10.48 -2.19
N MET A 202 9.63 9.58 -2.39
CA MET A 202 8.24 9.80 -1.98
C MET A 202 8.12 10.04 -0.46
N LEU A 203 9.00 9.44 0.35
CA LEU A 203 9.05 9.69 1.79
C LEU A 203 9.67 11.06 2.14
N GLY A 204 10.13 11.79 1.12
CA GLY A 204 10.68 13.14 1.21
C GLY A 204 9.62 14.21 1.44
N ASP A 205 8.34 13.88 1.28
CA ASP A 205 7.21 14.71 1.73
C ASP A 205 6.72 14.17 3.10
N PRO A 206 6.71 15.00 4.16
CA PRO A 206 6.21 14.58 5.47
C PRO A 206 4.78 14.03 5.43
N ASN A 207 3.96 14.54 4.51
CA ASN A 207 2.57 14.15 4.36
C ASN A 207 2.42 12.72 3.82
N ASP A 208 3.22 12.36 2.82
CA ASP A 208 3.23 11.02 2.25
C ASP A 208 3.83 10.01 3.23
N LEU A 209 4.90 10.42 3.95
CA LEU A 209 5.46 9.64 5.05
C LEU A 209 4.41 9.36 6.15
N ALA A 210 3.60 10.35 6.52
CA ALA A 210 2.55 10.18 7.52
C ALA A 210 1.52 9.13 7.11
N LEU A 211 1.11 9.11 5.83
CA LEU A 211 0.20 8.10 5.30
C LEU A 211 0.82 6.70 5.33
N VAL A 212 2.09 6.59 4.93
CA VAL A 212 2.85 5.33 4.96
C VAL A 212 2.95 4.77 6.38
N LEU A 213 3.08 5.62 7.40
CA LEU A 213 3.15 5.23 8.82
C LEU A 213 1.77 4.96 9.45
N MET A 214 0.71 5.63 8.99
CA MET A 214 -0.66 5.39 9.44
C MET A 214 -1.17 4.01 8.98
N PHE A 215 -0.79 3.58 7.78
CA PHE A 215 -1.16 2.29 7.23
C PHE A 215 -0.85 1.10 8.18
N PRO A 216 0.40 0.87 8.62
CA PRO A 216 0.76 -0.20 9.56
C PRO A 216 0.21 0.02 10.97
N LEU A 217 -0.15 1.25 11.36
CA LEU A 217 -0.73 1.53 12.67
C LEU A 217 -2.07 0.79 12.85
N ALA A 218 -2.90 0.74 11.81
CA ALA A 218 -4.15 -0.02 11.82
C ALA A 218 -3.93 -1.52 12.08
N PHE A 219 -2.89 -2.09 11.48
CA PHE A 219 -2.51 -3.48 11.69
C PHE A 219 -1.92 -3.71 13.10
N ALA A 220 -1.09 -2.80 13.59
CA ALA A 220 -0.51 -2.89 14.93
C ALA A 220 -1.60 -2.84 16.02
N ILE A 221 -2.52 -1.89 15.96
CA ILE A 221 -3.62 -1.77 16.94
C ILE A 221 -4.55 -2.99 16.86
N SER A 222 -4.86 -3.48 15.66
CA SER A 222 -5.72 -4.67 15.52
C SER A 222 -5.08 -5.92 16.14
N GLN A 223 -3.79 -6.15 15.86
CA GLN A 223 -3.05 -7.28 16.42
C GLN A 223 -2.90 -7.17 17.93
N ALA A 224 -2.69 -5.96 18.47
CA ALA A 224 -2.58 -5.72 19.91
C ALA A 224 -3.92 -5.95 20.66
N SER A 225 -5.04 -5.58 20.04
CA SER A 225 -6.37 -5.59 20.65
C SER A 225 -7.15 -6.90 20.45
N THR A 226 -6.75 -7.75 19.50
CA THR A 226 -7.47 -9.00 19.21
C THR A 226 -7.11 -10.10 20.21
N LYS A 227 -8.15 -10.67 20.86
CA LYS A 227 -8.02 -11.82 21.76
C LYS A 227 -7.63 -13.07 20.97
N GLY A 228 -6.83 -13.96 21.58
CA GLY A 228 -6.33 -15.18 20.93
C GLY A 228 -5.01 -15.02 20.17
N ILE A 229 -4.53 -13.79 19.98
CA ILE A 229 -3.15 -13.55 19.53
C ILE A 229 -2.19 -13.72 20.71
N ALA A 230 -1.07 -14.40 20.47
CA ALA A 230 -0.02 -14.61 21.48
C ALA A 230 0.40 -13.30 22.15
N THR A 231 0.46 -13.30 23.49
CA THR A 231 0.74 -12.12 24.31
C THR A 231 2.02 -11.39 23.91
N PHE A 232 3.08 -12.14 23.58
CA PHE A 232 4.34 -11.58 23.08
C PHE A 232 4.14 -10.75 21.79
N LYS A 233 3.40 -11.29 20.81
CA LYS A 233 3.09 -10.57 19.56
C LYS A 233 2.25 -9.33 19.82
N ARG A 234 1.29 -9.42 20.75
CA ARG A 234 0.46 -8.27 21.15
C ARG A 234 1.32 -7.16 21.75
N LEU A 235 2.25 -7.50 22.65
CA LEU A 235 3.18 -6.54 23.25
C LEU A 235 4.07 -5.87 22.19
N LEU A 236 4.64 -6.64 21.26
CA LEU A 236 5.39 -6.07 20.14
C LEU A 236 4.54 -5.10 19.31
N CYS A 237 3.27 -5.42 19.07
CA CYS A 237 2.36 -4.56 18.32
C CYS A 237 1.96 -3.30 19.10
N VAL A 238 1.91 -3.35 20.44
CA VAL A 238 1.73 -2.15 21.28
C VAL A 238 2.95 -1.23 21.14
N ILE A 239 4.15 -1.77 21.26
CA ILE A 239 5.41 -1.00 21.09
C ILE A 239 5.47 -0.39 19.68
N ALA A 240 5.19 -1.19 18.65
CA ALA A 240 5.09 -0.73 17.28
C ALA A 240 4.05 0.38 17.11
N GLY A 241 2.88 0.25 17.73
CA GLY A 241 1.84 1.28 17.73
C GLY A 241 2.32 2.61 18.31
N CYS A 242 3.02 2.58 19.46
CA CYS A 242 3.59 3.79 20.06
C CYS A 242 4.64 4.45 19.15
N ILE A 243 5.54 3.66 18.56
CA ILE A 243 6.54 4.14 17.59
C ILE A 243 5.85 4.81 16.40
N LEU A 244 4.84 4.15 15.82
CA LEU A 244 4.13 4.65 14.64
C LEU A 244 3.35 5.94 14.94
N VAL A 245 2.67 6.03 16.09
CA VAL A 245 1.97 7.25 16.51
C VAL A 245 2.96 8.40 16.67
N TYR A 246 4.07 8.17 17.38
CA TYR A 246 5.07 9.21 17.60
C TYR A 246 5.74 9.65 16.28
N ALA A 247 6.06 8.71 15.39
CA ALA A 247 6.58 9.01 14.07
C ALA A 247 5.59 9.84 13.22
N VAL A 248 4.28 9.53 13.27
CA VAL A 248 3.26 10.35 12.57
C VAL A 248 3.19 11.75 13.18
N ILE A 249 3.26 11.91 14.49
CA ILE A 249 3.30 13.24 15.14
C ILE A 249 4.51 14.04 14.64
N ALA A 250 5.69 13.41 14.54
CA ALA A 250 6.91 14.06 14.04
C ALA A 250 6.83 14.53 12.57
N THR A 251 5.93 13.96 11.75
CA THR A 251 5.70 14.48 10.38
C THR A 251 4.95 15.81 10.36
N GLN A 252 4.24 16.13 11.45
CA GLN A 252 3.31 17.25 11.59
C GLN A 252 2.27 17.34 10.46
N SER A 253 1.91 16.21 9.85
CA SER A 253 0.89 16.16 8.80
C SER A 253 -0.52 16.17 9.41
N ARG A 254 -1.29 17.25 9.17
CA ARG A 254 -2.71 17.34 9.59
C ARG A 254 -3.54 16.18 9.04
N GLY A 255 -3.36 15.85 7.76
CA GLY A 255 -4.04 14.73 7.10
C GLY A 255 -3.61 13.36 7.64
N GLY A 256 -2.33 13.21 7.98
CA GLY A 256 -1.81 12.00 8.64
C GLY A 256 -2.40 11.80 10.04
N LEU A 257 -2.41 12.86 10.86
CA LEU A 257 -2.98 12.82 12.22
C LEU A 257 -4.47 12.54 12.22
N LEU A 258 -5.23 13.14 11.31
CA LEU A 258 -6.67 12.87 11.19
C LEU A 258 -6.93 11.41 10.76
N GLY A 259 -6.09 10.87 9.88
CA GLY A 259 -6.08 9.44 9.54
C GLY A 259 -5.82 8.56 10.77
N CYS A 260 -4.81 8.90 11.60
CA CYS A 260 -4.53 8.19 12.85
C CYS A 260 -5.70 8.25 13.84
N VAL A 261 -6.33 9.42 14.01
CA VAL A 261 -7.53 9.58 14.84
C VAL A 261 -8.65 8.69 14.33
N ALA A 262 -8.86 8.62 13.02
CA ALA A 262 -9.86 7.75 12.43
C ALA A 262 -9.57 6.26 12.70
N VAL A 263 -8.31 5.82 12.54
CA VAL A 263 -7.90 4.44 12.86
C VAL A 263 -8.16 4.12 14.33
N VAL A 264 -7.64 4.94 15.25
CA VAL A 264 -7.84 4.76 16.69
C VAL A 264 -9.33 4.79 17.05
N GLY A 265 -10.10 5.70 16.44
CA GLY A 265 -11.54 5.83 16.62
C GLY A 265 -12.32 4.56 16.26
N ILE A 266 -11.94 3.86 15.19
CA ILE A 266 -12.57 2.57 14.81
C ILE A 266 -12.37 1.51 15.89
N PHE A 267 -11.19 1.43 16.51
CA PHE A 267 -10.95 0.49 17.61
C PHE A 267 -11.60 0.95 18.92
N ALA A 268 -11.61 2.25 19.18
CA ALA A 268 -12.26 2.83 20.35
C ALA A 268 -13.78 2.59 20.34
N LEU A 269 -14.43 2.65 19.17
CA LEU A 269 -15.85 2.28 18.98
C LEU A 269 -16.18 0.84 19.42
N LYS A 270 -15.19 -0.07 19.42
CA LYS A 270 -15.38 -1.45 19.86
C LYS A 270 -15.40 -1.58 21.38
N VAL A 271 -14.68 -0.71 22.08
CA VAL A 271 -14.49 -0.76 23.53
C VAL A 271 -15.46 0.18 24.24
N ILE A 272 -15.68 1.37 23.69
CA ILE A 272 -16.47 2.44 24.28
C ILE A 272 -17.90 2.39 23.73
N ARG A 273 -18.87 2.02 24.58
CA ARG A 273 -20.29 1.96 24.21
C ARG A 273 -20.96 3.33 24.12
N SER A 274 -20.49 4.30 24.93
CA SER A 274 -21.07 5.65 24.94
C SER A 274 -20.53 6.49 23.79
N LYS A 275 -21.41 6.86 22.86
CA LYS A 275 -21.08 7.75 21.73
C LYS A 275 -20.61 9.12 22.21
N MET A 276 -21.19 9.63 23.30
CA MET A 276 -20.80 10.92 23.87
C MET A 276 -19.37 10.85 24.43
N LEU A 277 -19.05 9.81 25.22
CA LEU A 277 -17.69 9.62 25.75
C LEU A 277 -16.66 9.48 24.63
N LEU A 278 -16.99 8.74 23.58
CA LEU A 278 -16.13 8.59 22.41
C LEU A 278 -15.90 9.93 21.70
N LEU A 279 -16.96 10.72 21.48
CA LEU A 279 -16.84 12.04 20.84
C LEU A 279 -16.01 13.00 21.70
N SER A 280 -16.22 13.01 23.02
CA SER A 280 -15.43 13.82 23.96
C SER A 280 -13.95 13.41 23.96
N LEU A 281 -13.65 12.11 24.06
CA LEU A 281 -12.28 11.60 24.02
C LEU A 281 -11.63 11.81 22.64
N GLY A 282 -12.40 11.71 21.56
CA GLY A 282 -11.95 12.01 20.21
C GLY A 282 -11.58 13.49 20.05
N ALA A 283 -12.42 14.39 20.56
CA ALA A 283 -12.15 15.83 20.55
C ALA A 283 -10.91 16.17 21.39
N ILE A 284 -10.80 15.64 22.61
CA ILE A 284 -9.62 15.82 23.47
C ILE A 284 -8.37 15.25 22.80
N GLY A 285 -8.45 14.04 22.25
CA GLY A 285 -7.34 13.40 21.53
C GLY A 285 -6.89 14.20 20.32
N ALA A 286 -7.82 14.77 19.55
CA ALA A 286 -7.50 15.64 18.42
C ALA A 286 -6.79 16.93 18.87
N VAL A 287 -7.24 17.55 19.97
CA VAL A 287 -6.58 18.72 20.56
C VAL A 287 -5.17 18.38 21.07
N VAL A 288 -5.01 17.27 21.79
CA VAL A 288 -3.71 16.81 22.29
C VAL A 288 -2.76 16.54 21.13
N LEU A 289 -3.22 15.86 20.07
CA LEU A 289 -2.41 15.61 18.88
C LEU A 289 -2.05 16.91 18.14
N TYR A 290 -2.97 17.86 18.06
CA TYR A 290 -2.73 19.17 17.45
C TYR A 290 -1.63 19.93 18.19
N ILE A 291 -1.69 19.96 19.52
CA ILE A 291 -0.69 20.60 20.38
C ILE A 291 0.65 19.85 20.29
N ALA A 292 0.65 18.53 20.46
CA ALA A 292 1.87 17.71 20.44
C ALA A 292 2.61 17.77 19.10
N ALA A 293 1.89 17.95 18.00
CA ALA A 293 2.48 18.11 16.68
C ALA A 293 2.97 19.54 16.38
N GLY A 294 2.78 20.51 17.28
CA GLY A 294 3.28 21.88 17.11
C GLY A 294 2.70 22.62 15.90
N ILE A 295 1.48 22.29 15.49
CA ILE A 295 0.90 22.73 14.20
C ILE A 295 0.60 24.24 14.18
N SER A 296 0.46 24.87 15.35
CA SER A 296 0.12 26.29 15.51
C SER A 296 1.21 27.25 15.04
N ASP A 297 2.47 26.91 15.29
CA ASP A 297 3.63 27.77 14.98
C ASP A 297 4.21 27.51 13.58
N ARG A 298 3.50 26.71 12.78
CA ARG A 298 3.91 26.33 11.42
C ARG A 298 3.76 27.52 10.48
N ALA A 299 4.84 27.89 9.79
CA ALA A 299 4.76 28.62 8.52
C ALA A 299 4.00 27.74 7.53
N SER A 300 2.70 27.96 7.43
CA SER A 300 1.84 26.98 6.80
C SER A 300 2.07 26.96 5.30
N GLY A 301 2.52 25.82 4.80
CA GLY A 301 2.69 25.63 3.38
C GLY A 301 3.43 24.35 3.08
N GLY A 302 3.47 23.90 1.84
CA GLY A 302 4.63 23.11 1.40
C GLY A 302 5.90 23.95 1.49
N ALA A 303 7.05 23.42 1.07
CA ALA A 303 8.33 24.14 1.06
C ALA A 303 8.36 25.44 0.21
N ALA A 304 7.22 25.91 -0.31
CA ALA A 304 7.05 27.10 -1.14
C ALA A 304 5.85 28.00 -0.76
N GLU A 305 5.02 27.66 0.24
CA GLU A 305 3.82 28.45 0.60
C GLU A 305 4.06 29.16 1.95
N ALA A 306 3.85 30.49 2.02
CA ALA A 306 4.19 31.30 3.18
C ALA A 306 2.94 31.77 3.97
N GLY A 307 2.22 30.86 4.63
CA GLY A 307 1.21 31.26 5.62
C GLY A 307 -0.03 30.37 5.70
N ILE A 308 -0.76 30.47 6.82
CA ILE A 308 -1.97 29.65 7.05
C ILE A 308 -3.05 29.98 6.02
N ASP A 309 -3.20 31.26 5.70
CA ASP A 309 -4.16 31.75 4.72
C ASP A 309 -3.71 31.44 3.28
N GLU A 310 -2.42 31.61 2.95
CA GLU A 310 -1.87 31.26 1.63
C GLU A 310 -2.00 29.77 1.33
N SER A 311 -1.70 28.88 2.29
CA SER A 311 -1.82 27.43 2.07
C SER A 311 -3.28 26.94 1.99
N ALA A 312 -4.21 27.61 2.67
CA ALA A 312 -5.63 27.29 2.54
C ALA A 312 -6.18 27.76 1.18
N MET A 313 -5.82 28.97 0.76
CA MET A 313 -6.21 29.51 -0.53
C MET A 313 -5.55 28.77 -1.70
N GLY A 314 -4.26 28.40 -1.60
CA GLY A 314 -3.56 27.57 -2.58
C GLY A 314 -4.27 26.24 -2.85
N ARG A 315 -4.78 25.58 -1.80
CA ARG A 315 -5.64 24.39 -1.95
C ARG A 315 -6.95 24.68 -2.67
N LEU A 316 -7.62 25.77 -2.35
CA LEU A 316 -8.87 26.15 -3.03
C LEU A 316 -8.64 26.41 -4.52
N TYR A 317 -7.57 27.13 -4.88
CA TYR A 317 -7.18 27.35 -6.27
C TYR A 317 -6.80 26.04 -6.97
N ALA A 318 -6.10 25.13 -6.29
CA ALA A 318 -5.77 23.80 -6.81
C ALA A 318 -7.03 22.95 -7.05
N TRP A 319 -8.03 23.02 -6.18
CA TRP A 319 -9.30 22.31 -6.36
C TRP A 319 -10.16 22.91 -7.48
N GLU A 320 -10.17 24.24 -7.60
CA GLU A 320 -10.80 24.92 -8.72
C GLU A 320 -10.14 24.53 -10.05
N ALA A 321 -8.81 24.55 -10.12
CA ALA A 321 -8.06 24.11 -11.29
C ALA A 321 -8.37 22.65 -11.64
N ALA A 322 -8.38 21.75 -10.64
CA ALA A 322 -8.73 20.34 -10.82
C ALA A 322 -10.14 20.17 -11.41
N PHE A 323 -11.10 20.96 -10.93
CA PHE A 323 -12.46 20.94 -11.43
C PHE A 323 -12.55 21.45 -12.87
N LYS A 324 -11.86 22.55 -13.21
CA LYS A 324 -11.79 23.07 -14.58
C LYS A 324 -11.12 22.09 -15.55
N MET A 325 -10.06 21.40 -15.13
CA MET A 325 -9.44 20.32 -15.91
C MET A 325 -10.45 19.22 -16.27
N ALA A 326 -11.31 18.85 -15.31
CA ALA A 326 -12.37 17.87 -15.54
C ALA A 326 -13.53 18.42 -16.39
N LEU A 327 -13.83 19.72 -16.33
CA LEU A 327 -14.81 20.35 -17.22
C LEU A 327 -14.34 20.33 -18.68
N ASP A 328 -13.06 20.64 -18.92
CA ASP A 328 -12.50 20.66 -20.27
C ASP A 328 -12.28 19.24 -20.83
N ASN A 329 -12.02 18.25 -19.95
CA ASN A 329 -11.83 16.85 -20.33
C ASN A 329 -12.72 15.90 -19.49
N PRO A 330 -14.06 15.88 -19.71
CA PRO A 330 -15.02 15.19 -18.83
C PRO A 330 -14.86 13.67 -18.70
N LEU A 331 -14.35 13.02 -19.74
CA LEU A 331 -14.29 11.55 -19.80
C LEU A 331 -12.95 10.98 -19.35
N THR A 332 -11.85 11.67 -19.64
CA THR A 332 -10.49 11.15 -19.46
C THR A 332 -9.64 12.01 -18.54
N GLY A 333 -10.08 13.22 -18.21
CA GLY A 333 -9.25 14.22 -17.52
C GLY A 333 -8.03 14.63 -18.34
N VAL A 334 -7.08 15.28 -17.69
CA VAL A 334 -5.79 15.66 -18.31
C VAL A 334 -4.78 14.50 -18.39
N GLY A 335 -5.14 13.33 -17.86
CA GLY A 335 -4.31 12.12 -17.85
C GLY A 335 -3.51 11.93 -16.56
N LEU A 336 -2.99 10.71 -16.37
CA LEU A 336 -2.24 10.30 -15.19
C LEU A 336 -1.01 11.22 -14.94
N ASN A 337 -0.84 11.67 -13.70
CA ASN A 337 0.26 12.54 -13.23
C ASN A 337 0.41 13.86 -14.00
N ASN A 338 -0.67 14.34 -14.63
CA ASN A 338 -0.65 15.57 -15.42
C ASN A 338 -1.17 16.79 -14.66
N PHE A 339 -1.72 16.64 -13.44
CA PHE A 339 -2.27 17.79 -12.70
C PHE A 339 -1.25 18.93 -12.58
N PHE A 340 -0.03 18.62 -12.09
CA PHE A 340 0.99 19.63 -11.82
C PHE A 340 1.42 20.38 -13.08
N SER A 341 1.56 19.68 -14.22
CA SER A 341 1.91 20.30 -15.51
C SER A 341 0.80 21.17 -16.09
N ASN A 342 -0.45 20.95 -15.69
CA ASN A 342 -1.59 21.71 -16.19
C ASN A 342 -2.01 22.81 -15.22
N TYR A 343 -1.56 22.80 -13.96
CA TYR A 343 -2.04 23.71 -12.93
C TYR A 343 -2.01 25.19 -13.34
N PHE A 344 -0.90 25.66 -13.92
CA PHE A 344 -0.76 27.03 -14.44
C PHE A 344 -1.91 27.47 -15.37
N PHE A 345 -2.35 26.60 -16.27
CA PHE A 345 -3.36 26.93 -17.28
C PHE A 345 -4.78 26.99 -16.73
N TYR A 346 -5.03 26.33 -15.61
CA TYR A 346 -6.37 26.15 -15.04
C TYR A 346 -6.57 26.90 -13.72
N SER A 347 -5.49 27.34 -13.06
CA SER A 347 -5.58 28.12 -11.84
C SER A 347 -6.18 29.51 -12.12
N SER A 348 -7.10 29.95 -11.26
CA SER A 348 -7.63 31.32 -11.25
C SER A 348 -6.64 32.34 -10.68
N HIS A 349 -5.62 31.86 -9.96
CA HIS A 349 -4.59 32.68 -9.35
C HIS A 349 -3.21 32.02 -9.53
N TRP A 350 -2.24 32.78 -10.02
CA TRP A 350 -0.87 32.32 -10.20
C TRP A 350 0.08 33.19 -9.38
N ASP A 351 0.72 32.58 -8.40
CA ASP A 351 1.68 33.21 -7.49
C ASP A 351 3.14 32.92 -7.88
N GLY A 352 3.36 32.36 -9.07
CA GLY A 352 4.69 31.94 -9.54
C GLY A 352 5.03 30.48 -9.26
N LEU A 353 4.16 29.73 -8.59
CA LEU A 353 4.43 28.38 -8.08
C LEU A 353 3.33 27.40 -8.50
N ASN A 354 3.71 26.15 -8.77
CA ASN A 354 2.72 25.09 -8.92
C ASN A 354 2.34 24.52 -7.55
N HIS A 355 1.04 24.53 -7.26
CA HIS A 355 0.50 23.96 -6.03
C HIS A 355 0.04 22.53 -6.22
N ALA A 356 0.25 21.68 -5.22
CA ALA A 356 -0.28 20.33 -5.24
C ALA A 356 -1.77 20.32 -4.85
N VAL A 357 -2.54 19.39 -5.42
CA VAL A 357 -3.99 19.27 -5.13
C VAL A 357 -4.29 19.08 -3.64
N HIS A 358 -3.43 18.34 -2.93
CA HIS A 358 -3.64 17.91 -1.55
C HIS A 358 -5.05 17.34 -1.30
N SER A 359 -5.59 16.62 -2.28
CA SER A 359 -6.86 15.90 -2.16
C SER A 359 -6.94 14.82 -3.23
N THR A 360 -7.10 13.58 -2.79
CA THR A 360 -7.20 12.41 -3.67
C THR A 360 -8.42 12.54 -4.58
N TRP A 361 -9.51 13.13 -4.07
CA TRP A 361 -10.75 13.27 -4.80
C TRP A 361 -10.60 14.21 -6.00
N PHE A 362 -10.07 15.41 -5.75
CA PHE A 362 -9.80 16.38 -6.82
C PHE A 362 -8.67 15.91 -7.75
N GLY A 363 -7.65 15.21 -7.21
CA GLY A 363 -6.57 14.67 -8.04
C GLY A 363 -7.07 13.63 -9.03
N VAL A 364 -7.87 12.66 -8.57
CA VAL A 364 -8.49 11.67 -9.45
C VAL A 364 -9.46 12.34 -10.43
N LEU A 365 -10.24 13.32 -9.98
CA LEU A 365 -11.15 14.08 -10.85
C LEU A 365 -10.40 14.77 -11.99
N ALA A 366 -9.31 15.49 -11.70
CA ALA A 366 -8.53 16.19 -12.71
C ALA A 366 -7.90 15.22 -13.72
N GLU A 367 -7.33 14.11 -13.23
CA GLU A 367 -6.52 13.20 -14.06
C GLU A 367 -7.32 12.13 -14.78
N THR A 368 -8.58 11.89 -14.40
CA THR A 368 -9.44 10.87 -15.02
C THR A 368 -10.82 11.38 -15.45
N GLY A 369 -11.13 12.66 -15.21
CA GLY A 369 -12.41 13.27 -15.53
C GLY A 369 -13.54 12.79 -14.61
N PHE A 370 -14.76 13.24 -14.88
CA PHE A 370 -15.95 12.85 -14.12
C PHE A 370 -16.23 11.35 -14.22
N LEU A 371 -16.02 10.74 -15.39
CA LEU A 371 -16.26 9.31 -15.59
C LEU A 371 -15.32 8.46 -14.71
N GLY A 372 -14.01 8.73 -14.77
CA GLY A 372 -13.04 8.02 -13.93
C GLY A 372 -13.26 8.27 -12.44
N PHE A 373 -13.60 9.51 -12.06
CA PHE A 373 -13.93 9.85 -10.68
C PHE A 373 -15.16 9.10 -10.15
N ILE A 374 -16.26 9.02 -10.91
CA ILE A 374 -17.46 8.27 -10.50
C ILE A 374 -17.11 6.79 -10.28
N VAL A 375 -16.36 6.18 -11.20
CA VAL A 375 -15.92 4.79 -11.06
C VAL A 375 -15.01 4.61 -9.84
N PHE A 376 -14.12 5.56 -9.57
CA PHE A 376 -13.29 5.55 -8.38
C PHE A 376 -14.11 5.62 -7.08
N ILE A 377 -15.14 6.46 -7.02
CA ILE A 377 -16.08 6.50 -5.88
C ILE A 377 -16.80 5.16 -5.73
N ILE A 378 -17.22 4.53 -6.82
CA ILE A 378 -17.83 3.19 -6.80
C ILE A 378 -16.84 2.14 -6.27
N VAL A 379 -15.55 2.21 -6.65
CA VAL A 379 -14.50 1.34 -6.09
C VAL A 379 -14.43 1.51 -4.58
N ILE A 380 -14.29 2.75 -4.08
CA ILE A 380 -14.20 3.02 -2.63
C ILE A 380 -15.46 2.54 -1.91
N ALA A 381 -16.65 2.82 -2.44
CA ALA A 381 -17.91 2.34 -1.88
C ALA A 381 -18.01 0.82 -1.86
N SER A 382 -17.61 0.15 -2.95
CA SER A 382 -17.57 -1.32 -3.04
C SER A 382 -16.65 -1.92 -1.99
N LEU A 383 -15.47 -1.34 -1.76
CA LEU A 383 -14.54 -1.78 -0.72
C LEU A 383 -15.14 -1.61 0.69
N LEU A 384 -15.75 -0.45 0.97
CA LEU A 384 -16.41 -0.18 2.25
C LEU A 384 -17.59 -1.13 2.53
N ILE A 385 -18.41 -1.40 1.52
CA ILE A 385 -19.52 -2.35 1.62
C ILE A 385 -18.96 -3.76 1.89
N THR A 386 -17.96 -4.18 1.11
CA THR A 386 -17.35 -5.52 1.22
C THR A 386 -16.75 -5.74 2.61
N THR A 387 -15.97 -4.78 3.11
CA THR A 387 -15.32 -4.92 4.42
C THR A 387 -16.34 -4.90 5.57
N ARG A 388 -17.42 -4.11 5.48
CA ARG A 388 -18.49 -4.11 6.49
C ARG A 388 -19.28 -5.41 6.50
N GLN A 389 -19.65 -5.92 5.32
CA GLN A 389 -20.32 -7.21 5.19
C GLN A 389 -19.43 -8.36 5.69
N THR A 390 -18.13 -8.30 5.40
CA THR A 390 -17.14 -9.29 5.85
C THR A 390 -16.97 -9.25 7.37
N LEU A 391 -16.89 -8.08 7.98
CA LEU A 391 -16.86 -7.93 9.44
C LEU A 391 -18.14 -8.42 10.10
N ALA A 392 -19.31 -8.09 9.54
CA ALA A 392 -20.59 -8.58 10.04
C ALA A 392 -20.65 -10.12 10.02
N ARG A 393 -20.18 -10.74 8.93
CA ARG A 393 -20.05 -12.20 8.83
C ARG A 393 -19.12 -12.75 9.91
N ILE A 394 -17.89 -12.25 10.00
CA ILE A 394 -16.90 -12.72 10.98
C ILE A 394 -17.43 -12.62 12.41
N ASN A 395 -18.15 -11.55 12.75
CA ASN A 395 -18.74 -11.38 14.08
C ASN A 395 -19.89 -12.37 14.35
N GLN A 396 -20.63 -12.80 13.34
CA GLN A 396 -21.68 -13.83 13.47
C GLN A 396 -21.10 -15.25 13.64
N CYS A 397 -19.94 -15.53 13.04
CA CYS A 397 -19.21 -16.80 13.17
C CYS A 397 -17.98 -16.68 14.09
N SER A 398 -17.99 -15.78 15.09
CA SER A 398 -16.78 -15.42 15.85
C SER A 398 -16.10 -16.59 16.55
N ASP A 399 -16.85 -17.62 16.96
CA ASP A 399 -16.28 -18.81 17.61
C ASP A 399 -15.55 -19.74 16.63
N LYS A 400 -15.82 -19.61 15.34
CA LYS A 400 -15.25 -20.44 14.26
C LYS A 400 -14.08 -19.78 13.55
N VAL A 401 -13.94 -18.45 13.68
CA VAL A 401 -12.96 -17.66 12.94
C VAL A 401 -11.64 -17.61 13.69
N THR A 402 -10.53 -17.81 12.96
CA THR A 402 -9.20 -17.67 13.56
C THR A 402 -8.95 -16.23 14.06
N PRO A 403 -8.25 -16.04 15.20
CA PRO A 403 -7.87 -14.70 15.68
C PRO A 403 -7.10 -13.88 14.63
N ALA A 404 -6.33 -14.56 13.78
CA ALA A 404 -5.60 -13.96 12.68
C ALA A 404 -6.52 -13.32 11.64
N LEU A 405 -7.55 -14.04 11.17
CA LEU A 405 -8.52 -13.51 10.21
C LEU A 405 -9.32 -12.36 10.84
N HIS A 406 -9.79 -12.52 12.08
CA HIS A 406 -10.50 -11.47 12.79
C HIS A 406 -9.66 -10.19 12.91
N SER A 407 -8.39 -10.30 13.32
CA SER A 407 -7.45 -9.18 13.40
C SER A 407 -7.21 -8.53 12.03
N ALA A 408 -6.96 -9.32 10.98
CA ALA A 408 -6.74 -8.80 9.64
C ALA A 408 -7.97 -8.04 9.10
N ALA A 409 -9.19 -8.54 9.35
CA ALA A 409 -10.41 -7.89 8.91
C ALA A 409 -10.61 -6.51 9.53
N TYR A 410 -10.39 -6.38 10.84
CA TYR A 410 -10.47 -5.08 11.52
C TYR A 410 -9.33 -4.14 11.10
N ALA A 411 -8.12 -4.67 10.88
CA ALA A 411 -6.99 -3.87 10.40
C ALA A 411 -7.25 -3.28 9.02
N VAL A 412 -7.76 -4.09 8.08
CA VAL A 412 -8.11 -3.64 6.73
C VAL A 412 -9.23 -2.61 6.76
N TYR A 413 -10.27 -2.83 7.58
CA TYR A 413 -11.35 -1.85 7.72
C TYR A 413 -10.85 -0.51 8.28
N ALA A 414 -10.12 -0.54 9.40
CA ALA A 414 -9.58 0.66 10.02
C ALA A 414 -8.58 1.36 9.10
N GLY A 415 -7.71 0.62 8.42
CA GLY A 415 -6.75 1.15 7.45
C GLY A 415 -7.42 1.78 6.24
N LEU A 416 -8.52 1.20 5.74
CA LEU A 416 -9.31 1.80 4.66
C LEU A 416 -9.96 3.11 5.08
N ILE A 417 -10.58 3.15 6.27
CA ILE A 417 -11.16 4.40 6.81
C ILE A 417 -10.08 5.46 7.02
N GLY A 418 -8.96 5.10 7.65
CA GLY A 418 -7.82 6.00 7.84
C GLY A 418 -7.27 6.55 6.53
N THR A 419 -7.17 5.70 5.50
CA THR A 419 -6.69 6.10 4.16
C THR A 419 -7.68 7.04 3.46
N ILE A 420 -8.99 6.82 3.58
CA ILE A 420 -10.02 7.71 3.02
C ILE A 420 -10.00 9.08 3.69
N VAL A 421 -9.92 9.11 5.02
CA VAL A 421 -9.83 10.36 5.81
C VAL A 421 -8.56 11.12 5.46
N SER A 422 -7.41 10.44 5.48
CA SER A 422 -6.12 11.04 5.13
C SER A 422 -6.08 11.51 3.67
N GLY A 423 -6.60 10.70 2.75
CA GLY A 423 -6.70 11.00 1.31
C GLY A 423 -7.60 12.19 0.98
N THR A 424 -8.41 12.68 1.92
CA THR A 424 -9.14 13.95 1.73
C THR A 424 -8.19 15.16 1.72
N PHE A 425 -7.04 15.03 2.39
CA PHE A 425 -6.01 16.07 2.53
C PHE A 425 -4.71 15.74 1.80
N LEU A 426 -4.65 14.60 1.09
CA LEU A 426 -3.45 14.07 0.42
C LEU A 426 -3.79 13.58 -0.99
N THR A 427 -2.86 13.67 -1.95
CA THR A 427 -3.07 13.24 -3.34
C THR A 427 -2.54 11.83 -3.58
N GLN A 428 -3.38 10.81 -3.36
CA GLN A 428 -2.92 9.41 -3.22
C GLN A 428 -3.75 8.40 -4.05
N GLY A 429 -4.56 8.87 -4.99
CA GLY A 429 -5.47 8.06 -5.80
C GLY A 429 -4.80 7.04 -6.72
N PHE A 430 -3.56 7.30 -7.12
CA PHE A 430 -2.79 6.44 -8.03
C PHE A 430 -1.62 5.72 -7.35
N ASN A 431 -1.55 5.78 -6.01
CA ASN A 431 -0.48 5.20 -5.20
C ASN A 431 -0.90 3.94 -4.46
N TRP A 432 0.09 3.17 -3.99
CA TRP A 432 -0.05 1.86 -3.35
C TRP A 432 -1.17 1.68 -2.29
N PRO A 433 -1.41 2.60 -1.32
CA PRO A 433 -2.27 2.32 -0.16
C PRO A 433 -3.66 1.78 -0.50
N ILE A 434 -4.37 2.44 -1.42
CA ILE A 434 -5.75 2.09 -1.79
C ILE A 434 -5.78 0.71 -2.43
N TYR A 435 -4.82 0.40 -3.29
CA TYR A 435 -4.79 -0.86 -4.05
C TYR A 435 -4.30 -2.04 -3.21
N ILE A 436 -3.42 -1.82 -2.23
CA ILE A 436 -3.06 -2.85 -1.24
C ILE A 436 -4.27 -3.16 -0.35
N LEU A 437 -4.98 -2.13 0.14
CA LEU A 437 -6.20 -2.32 0.95
C LEU A 437 -7.33 -2.95 0.13
N ALA A 438 -7.45 -2.63 -1.15
CA ALA A 438 -8.39 -3.28 -2.05
C ALA A 438 -8.11 -4.78 -2.17
N ALA A 439 -6.85 -5.15 -2.38
CA ALA A 439 -6.43 -6.56 -2.42
C ALA A 439 -6.74 -7.26 -1.09
N LEU A 440 -6.30 -6.70 0.03
CA LEU A 440 -6.52 -7.29 1.35
C LEU A 440 -7.99 -7.38 1.73
N THR A 441 -8.83 -6.42 1.32
CA THR A 441 -10.28 -6.47 1.51
C THR A 441 -10.86 -7.71 0.83
N VAL A 442 -10.43 -7.99 -0.40
CA VAL A 442 -10.87 -9.17 -1.15
C VAL A 442 -10.32 -10.45 -0.52
N CYS A 443 -9.05 -10.48 -0.12
CA CYS A 443 -8.44 -11.63 0.56
C CYS A 443 -9.19 -11.99 1.85
N VAL A 444 -9.43 -11.01 2.72
CA VAL A 444 -10.16 -11.23 3.98
C VAL A 444 -11.58 -11.72 3.68
N SER A 445 -12.26 -11.15 2.68
CA SER A 445 -13.61 -11.61 2.32
C SER A 445 -13.61 -13.07 1.87
N HIS A 446 -12.69 -13.45 0.99
CA HIS A 446 -12.56 -14.82 0.48
C HIS A 446 -12.20 -15.83 1.58
N VAL A 447 -11.22 -15.52 2.43
CA VAL A 447 -10.82 -16.38 3.54
C VAL A 447 -11.95 -16.49 4.57
N SER A 448 -12.71 -15.41 4.81
CA SER A 448 -13.89 -15.46 5.70
C SER A 448 -15.02 -16.35 5.21
N GLN A 449 -15.22 -16.43 3.89
CA GLN A 449 -16.21 -17.35 3.33
C GLN A 449 -15.77 -18.79 3.59
N THR A 450 -14.48 -19.09 3.38
CA THR A 450 -13.93 -20.43 3.58
C THR A 450 -13.99 -20.85 5.05
N GLU A 451 -13.55 -20.01 6.00
CA GLU A 451 -13.55 -20.36 7.44
C GLU A 451 -14.95 -20.42 8.04
N CYS A 452 -15.90 -19.57 7.61
CA CYS A 452 -17.26 -19.62 8.15
C CYS A 452 -18.14 -20.71 7.51
N GLN A 453 -17.74 -21.27 6.34
CA GLN A 453 -18.43 -22.39 5.69
C GLN A 453 -17.86 -23.75 6.09
N ASN A 454 -16.53 -23.87 6.27
CA ASN A 454 -15.88 -25.12 6.65
C ASN A 454 -15.94 -25.33 8.17
N GLU A 455 -17.07 -25.85 8.66
CA GLU A 455 -17.10 -27.03 9.54
C GLU A 455 -18.56 -27.38 9.91
N ASN A 456 -19.06 -28.44 9.27
CA ASN A 456 -20.09 -29.33 9.82
C ASN A 456 -19.53 -30.76 10.00
N PRO A 457 -18.41 -31.00 10.74
CA PRO A 457 -17.78 -32.31 10.86
C PRO A 457 -18.43 -33.21 11.93
N GLN A 458 -19.70 -32.97 12.30
CA GLN A 458 -20.42 -33.79 13.29
C GLN A 458 -21.55 -34.67 12.72
N THR A 459 -21.66 -34.81 11.39
CA THR A 459 -22.76 -35.61 10.78
C THR A 459 -22.32 -36.84 9.99
N GLU A 460 -21.06 -37.27 10.06
CA GLU A 460 -20.59 -38.55 9.47
C GLU A 460 -20.17 -39.62 10.48
N LYS A 461 -20.49 -39.43 11.77
CA LYS A 461 -20.43 -40.50 12.77
C LYS A 461 -21.75 -40.57 13.52
N ARG A 462 -22.76 -41.16 12.89
CA ARG A 462 -23.86 -41.83 13.58
C ARG A 462 -24.18 -43.13 12.87
#